data_AF-A0A2W5UGM8-F1
#
_entry.id   AF-A0A2W5UGM8-F1
#
_cell.length_a   1.000
_cell.length_b   1.000
_cell.length_c   1.000
_cell.angle_alpha   90.00
_cell.angle_beta   90.00
_cell.angle_gamma   90.00
#
_symmetry.space_group_name_H-M   'P 1'
#
loop_
_entity.id
_entity.type
_entity.pdbx_description
1 polymer ?
#
loop_
_entity_poly.entity_id
_entity_poly.type
_entity_poly.pdbx_seq_one_letter_code
_entity_poly.pdbx_strand_id
1 'polypeptide(L)'
;MLAALASRAPHVPYRNSKLTHLLSGVLAAASSKTVMLVACAPEPDSASETLCTLRFAAKVNATELGAARPVIEGSRTGKLSRKS
;
A
#
# COMPACT_ATOMS: atom_id res chain seq x y z
N MET A 1 -11.26 0.23 -2.80
CA MET A 1 -10.25 0.00 -1.76
C MET A 1 -9.07 0.97 -1.88
N LEU A 2 -8.24 0.91 -2.94
CA LEU A 2 -7.08 1.80 -3.08
C LEU A 2 -7.46 3.29 -3.08
N ALA A 3 -8.61 3.65 -3.65
CA ALA A 3 -9.17 5.00 -3.53
C ALA A 3 -9.56 5.41 -2.08
N ALA A 4 -9.88 4.45 -1.21
CA ALA A 4 -10.16 4.72 0.21
C ALA A 4 -8.85 4.83 1.02
N LEU A 5 -7.82 4.06 0.65
CA LEU A 5 -6.45 4.25 1.14
C LEU A 5 -5.92 5.63 0.74
N ALA A 6 -6.16 6.02 -0.51
CA ALA A 6 -5.79 7.30 -1.08
C ALA A 6 -6.32 8.48 -0.28
N SER A 7 -7.60 8.42 0.11
CA SER A 7 -8.27 9.47 0.88
C SER A 7 -8.06 9.36 2.39
N ARG A 8 -7.19 8.45 2.86
CA ARG A 8 -7.03 8.10 4.29
C ARG A 8 -8.37 7.88 4.99
N ALA A 9 -9.29 7.19 4.32
CA ALA A 9 -10.61 6.92 4.88
C ALA A 9 -10.48 6.08 6.17
N PRO A 10 -11.27 6.37 7.21
CA PRO A 10 -11.21 5.65 8.48
C PRO A 10 -11.55 4.16 8.32
N HIS A 11 -12.36 3.81 7.32
CA HIS A 11 -12.68 2.44 6.97
C HIS A 11 -12.23 2.12 5.54
N VAL A 12 -11.26 1.22 5.41
CA VAL A 12 -10.83 0.67 4.12
C VAL A 12 -11.44 -0.74 3.96
N PRO A 13 -12.22 -1.00 2.90
CA PRO A 13 -12.92 -2.27 2.72
C PRO A 13 -11.97 -3.36 2.21
N TYR A 14 -11.08 -3.86 3.08
CA TYR A 14 -10.18 -4.97 2.76
C TYR A 14 -10.92 -6.31 2.55
N ARG A 15 -12.17 -6.41 3.01
CA ARG A 15 -12.98 -7.65 2.98
C ARG A 15 -13.87 -7.80 1.75
N ASN A 16 -13.79 -6.88 0.78
CA ASN A 16 -14.60 -7.00 -0.44
C ASN A 16 -14.17 -8.18 -1.33
N SER A 17 -12.93 -8.65 -1.22
CA SER A 17 -12.49 -9.90 -1.81
C SER A 17 -11.40 -10.57 -0.99
N LYS A 18 -11.24 -11.89 -1.13
CA LYS A 18 -10.14 -12.65 -0.50
C LYS A 18 -8.77 -12.08 -0.89
N LEU A 19 -8.65 -11.60 -2.13
CA LEU A 19 -7.44 -10.97 -2.65
C LEU A 19 -7.13 -9.65 -1.92
N THR A 20 -8.10 -8.75 -1.75
CA THR A 20 -7.88 -7.49 -1.02
C THR A 20 -7.61 -7.72 0.47
N HIS A 21 -8.05 -8.86 1.01
CA HIS A 21 -7.81 -9.21 2.41
C HIS A 21 -6.36 -9.66 2.63
N LEU A 22 -5.79 -10.45 1.72
CA LEU A 22 -4.37 -10.83 1.75
C LEU A 22 -3.46 -9.63 1.53
N LEU A 23 -3.82 -8.74 0.61
CA LEU A 23 -3.06 -7.51 0.33
C LEU A 23 -3.17 -6.47 1.45
N SER A 24 -4.08 -6.62 2.41
CA SER A 24 -4.26 -5.66 3.51
C SER A 24 -3.01 -5.52 4.37
N GLY A 25 -2.31 -6.62 4.67
CA GLY A 25 -1.09 -6.59 5.47
C GLY A 25 0.06 -5.87 4.76
N VAL A 26 0.15 -6.00 3.43
CA VAL A 26 1.17 -5.29 2.63
C VAL A 26 0.79 -3.82 2.52
N LEU A 27 -0.44 -3.50 2.15
CA LEU A 27 -0.87 -2.11 1.91
C LEU A 27 -1.06 -1.29 3.19
N ALA A 28 -1.34 -1.92 4.34
CA ALA A 28 -1.46 -1.24 5.63
C ALA A 28 -0.13 -1.15 6.40
N ALA A 29 0.87 -1.96 6.04
CA ALA A 29 2.19 -1.86 6.64
C ALA A 29 2.89 -0.58 6.15
N ALA A 30 3.20 0.31 7.10
CA ALA A 30 3.87 1.57 6.80
C ALA A 30 5.19 1.38 6.05
N SER A 31 5.88 0.25 6.22
CA SER A 31 7.17 -0.05 5.57
C SER A 31 7.07 -0.76 4.21
N SER A 32 5.88 -0.94 3.62
CA SER A 32 5.77 -1.63 2.34
C SER A 32 6.06 -0.69 1.16
N LYS A 33 6.79 -1.20 0.18
CA LYS A 33 6.92 -0.57 -1.13
C LYS A 33 5.99 -1.31 -2.08
N THR A 34 4.97 -0.64 -2.59
CA THR A 34 4.02 -1.23 -3.53
C THR A 34 4.25 -0.66 -4.92
N VAL A 35 4.41 -1.54 -5.90
CA VAL A 35 4.46 -1.18 -7.33
C VAL A 35 3.18 -1.67 -7.98
N MET A 36 2.51 -0.79 -8.72
CA MET A 36 1.33 -1.12 -9.51
C MET A 36 1.72 -1.20 -10.99
N LEU A 37 1.52 -2.35 -11.61
CA LEU A 37 1.68 -2.55 -13.05
C LEU A 37 0.33 -2.41 -13.74
N VAL A 38 0.29 -1.59 -14.78
CA VAL A 38 -0.93 -1.31 -15.54
C VAL A 38 -0.77 -1.89 -16.94
N ALA A 39 -1.58 -2.88 -17.28
CA ALA A 39 -1.68 -3.41 -18.63
C ALA A 39 -2.85 -2.72 -19.34
N CYS A 40 -2.57 -2.07 -20.47
CA CYS A 40 -3.57 -1.43 -21.31
C CYS A 40 -3.53 -2.06 -22.70
N ALA A 41 -4.71 -2.28 -23.31
CA ALA A 41 -4.80 -2.68 -24.70
C ALA A 41 -4.77 -1.41 -25.60
N PRO A 42 -4.03 -1.42 -26.72
CA PRO A 42 -3.96 -0.28 -27.63
C PRO A 42 -5.20 -0.15 -28.54
N GLU A 43 -6.18 -1.05 -28.40
CA GLU A 43 -7.35 -1.11 -29.26
C GLU A 43 -8.36 0.01 -28.94
N PRO A 44 -8.94 0.69 -29.93
CA PRO A 44 -9.83 1.84 -29.72
C PRO A 44 -11.08 1.49 -28.92
N ASP A 45 -11.59 0.25 -29.04
CA ASP A 45 -12.74 -0.22 -28.26
C ASP A 45 -12.44 -0.31 -26.77
N SER A 46 -11.17 -0.56 -26.42
CA SER A 46 -10.68 -0.61 -25.04
C SER A 46 -10.19 0.75 -24.51
N ALA A 47 -10.27 1.83 -25.32
CA ALA A 47 -9.71 3.12 -24.95
C ALA A 47 -10.40 3.74 -23.72
N SER A 48 -11.72 3.56 -23.59
CA SER A 48 -12.49 4.08 -22.45
C SER A 48 -12.08 3.43 -21.13
N GLU A 49 -11.95 2.10 -21.11
CA GLU A 49 -11.51 1.32 -19.95
C GLU A 49 -10.03 1.57 -19.63
N THR A 50 -9.20 1.69 -20.66
CA THR A 50 -7.78 2.05 -20.55
C THR A 50 -7.61 3.40 -19.86
N LEU A 51 -8.39 4.40 -20.27
CA LEU A 51 -8.35 5.74 -19.68
C LEU A 51 -8.79 5.73 -18.22
N CYS A 52 -9.85 4.98 -17.89
CA CYS A 52 -10.28 4.75 -16.50
C CYS A 52 -9.17 4.11 -15.65
N THR A 53 -8.50 3.10 -16.20
CA THR A 53 -7.39 2.40 -15.54
C THR A 53 -6.19 3.32 -15.31
N LEU A 54 -5.80 4.12 -16.31
CA LEU A 54 -4.73 5.11 -16.19
C LEU A 54 -5.05 6.18 -15.15
N ARG A 55 -6.29 6.70 -15.12
CA ARG A 55 -6.74 7.66 -14.10
C ARG A 55 -6.69 7.06 -12.70
N PHE A 56 -7.06 5.80 -12.56
CA PHE A 56 -6.95 5.09 -11.29
C PHE A 56 -5.49 4.91 -10.86
N ALA A 57 -4.62 4.49 -11.76
CA ALA A 57 -3.19 4.35 -11.49
C ALA A 57 -2.53 5.68 -11.11
N ALA A 58 -2.89 6.78 -11.77
CA ALA A 58 -2.41 8.12 -11.42
C ALA A 58 -2.82 8.51 -9.99
N LYS A 59 -4.06 8.20 -9.57
CA LYS A 59 -4.50 8.40 -8.19
C LYS A 59 -3.73 7.54 -7.21
N VAL A 60 -3.50 6.27 -7.51
CA VAL A 60 -2.71 5.37 -6.65
C VAL A 60 -1.26 5.85 -6.51
N ASN A 61 -0.66 6.34 -7.60
CA ASN A 61 0.69 6.90 -7.56
C ASN A 61 0.79 8.16 -6.71
N ALA A 62 -0.25 9.00 -6.71
CA ALA A 62 -0.31 10.20 -5.88
C ALA A 62 -0.57 9.92 -4.40
N THR A 63 -0.73 8.66 -4.00
CA THR A 63 -1.19 8.32 -2.65
C THR A 63 -0.08 7.82 -1.76
N GLU A 64 0.20 8.62 -0.74
CA GLU A 64 1.16 8.28 0.30
C GLU A 64 0.51 7.32 1.31
N LEU A 65 0.84 6.04 1.17
CA LEU A 65 0.68 5.07 2.25
C LEU A 65 1.58 5.58 3.40
N GLY A 66 0.96 5.95 4.53
CA GLY A 66 1.58 6.78 5.57
C GLY A 66 3.02 6.38 5.92
N ALA A 67 3.85 7.39 6.22
CA ALA A 67 5.30 7.27 6.38
C ALA A 67 5.71 5.99 7.11
N ALA A 68 6.55 5.19 6.46
CA ALA A 68 7.22 4.06 7.06
C ALA A 68 7.86 4.48 8.37
N ARG A 69 7.30 4.02 9.49
CA ARG A 69 8.00 4.10 10.76
C ARG A 69 9.23 3.23 10.57
N PRO A 70 10.46 3.78 10.60
CA PRO A 70 11.65 2.95 10.47
C PRO A 70 11.56 1.91 11.58
N VAL A 71 11.63 0.63 11.22
CA VAL A 71 11.80 -0.43 12.20
C VAL A 71 13.18 -0.20 12.80
N ILE A 72 13.21 0.49 13.93
CA ILE A 72 14.40 0.60 14.75
C ILE A 72 14.58 -0.80 15.31
N GLU A 73 15.42 -1.60 14.65
CA GLU A 73 15.88 -2.88 15.19
C GLU A 73 16.51 -2.57 16.54
N GLY A 74 15.80 -2.93 17.60
CA GLY A 74 16.22 -2.67 18.96
C GLY A 74 17.59 -3.28 19.22
N SER A 75 18.59 -2.41 19.35
CA SER A 75 19.54 -2.41 20.46
C SER A 75 19.54 -3.68 21.33
N ARG A 76 20.41 -4.64 21.01
CA ARG A 76 20.91 -5.59 22.01
C ARG A 76 21.90 -4.87 22.94
N THR A 77 21.46 -3.88 23.69
CA THR A 77 22.26 -3.38 24.82
C THR A 77 21.95 -4.25 26.01
N GLY A 78 22.69 -5.35 26.15
CA GLY A 78 22.74 -6.11 27.38
C GLY A 78 23.28 -5.22 28.50
N LYS A 79 22.40 -4.71 29.36
CA LYS A 79 22.80 -4.19 30.67
C LYS A 79 22.94 -5.39 31.61
N LEU A 80 24.11 -6.03 31.61
CA LEU A 80 24.52 -6.91 32.70
C LEU A 80 25.16 -6.04 33.78
N SER A 81 24.36 -5.62 34.76
CA SER A 81 24.83 -4.88 35.92
C SER A 81 25.72 -5.77 36.79
N ARG A 82 26.95 -5.32 37.01
CA ARG A 82 27.90 -5.81 38.02
C ARG A 82 27.23 -5.86 39.41
N LYS A 83 27.44 -6.94 40.17
CA LYS A 83 27.48 -6.90 41.63
C LYS A 83 28.79 -7.53 42.09
N SER A 84 29.62 -6.68 42.70
CA SER A 84 30.70 -7.05 43.61
C SER A 84 30.14 -7.55 44.93
#